data_AF-A0A7X7JQW8-F1
#
_entry.id   AF-A0A7X7JQW8-F1
#
_cell.length_a   1.000
_cell.length_b   1.000
_cell.length_c   1.000
_cell.angle_alpha   90.00
_cell.angle_beta   90.00
_cell.angle_gamma   90.00
#
_symmetry.space_group_name_H-M   'P 1'
#
loop_
_entity.id
_entity.type
_entity.pdbx_description
1 polymer ?
#
loop_
_entity_poly.entity_id
_entity_poly.type
_entity_poly.pdbx_seq_one_letter_code
_entity_poly.pdbx_strand_id
1 'polypeptide(L)'
;MHNRTIVCSQCGRTNVGPQERCLVCHAELPAGSTGREEPPVCENAVCPQCGAASAGSGRFCRQCGAPLTHAPATPAASRRYCSQCGTPVPPEARFCPACGHPFSR
;
A
#
# COMPACT_ATOMS: atom_id res chain seq x y z
N MET A 1 -26.38 22.99 -6.99
CA MET A 1 -25.20 23.26 -7.84
C MET A 1 -24.07 23.65 -6.88
N HIS A 2 -23.14 22.74 -6.57
CA HIS A 2 -22.13 23.02 -5.54
C HIS A 2 -21.05 23.94 -6.12
N ASN A 3 -21.06 25.20 -5.68
CA ASN A 3 -20.09 26.19 -6.11
C ASN A 3 -18.74 25.94 -5.39
N ARG A 4 -17.95 25.00 -5.91
CA ARG A 4 -16.65 24.62 -5.34
C ARG A 4 -15.66 25.75 -5.53
N THR A 5 -14.98 26.13 -4.46
CA THR A 5 -13.96 27.18 -4.48
C THR A 5 -12.61 26.55 -4.16
N ILE A 6 -11.61 26.80 -4.99
CA ILE A 6 -10.28 26.20 -4.87
C ILE A 6 -9.17 27.21 -5.14
N VAL A 7 -8.20 27.29 -4.22
CA VAL A 7 -7.04 28.16 -4.34
C VAL A 7 -5.94 27.40 -5.07
N CYS A 8 -5.40 27.98 -6.14
CA CYS A 8 -4.29 27.41 -6.88
C CYS A 8 -3.01 27.45 -6.03
N SER A 9 -2.37 26.31 -5.82
CA SER A 9 -1.10 26.23 -5.09
C SER A 9 0.10 26.83 -5.84
N GLN A 10 0.00 26.98 -7.16
CA GLN A 10 1.07 27.52 -8.00
C GLN A 10 1.06 29.06 -8.07
N CYS A 11 -0.12 29.68 -8.14
CA CYS A 11 -0.24 31.14 -8.30
C CYS A 11 -1.07 31.85 -7.22
N GLY A 12 -1.65 31.10 -6.27
CA GLY A 12 -2.45 31.65 -5.17
C GLY A 12 -3.85 32.17 -5.56
N ARG A 13 -4.25 32.15 -6.84
CA ARG A 13 -5.58 32.62 -7.23
C ARG A 13 -6.68 31.65 -6.79
N THR A 14 -7.79 32.22 -6.33
CA THR A 14 -9.04 31.51 -6.06
C THR A 14 -9.83 31.27 -7.35
N ASN A 15 -10.22 30.02 -7.61
CA ASN A 15 -11.03 29.62 -8.76
C ASN A 15 -12.39 29.10 -8.22
N VAL A 16 -13.49 29.49 -8.86
CA VAL A 16 -14.86 29.18 -8.43
C VAL A 16 -15.55 28.39 -9.53
N GLY A 17 -15.89 27.12 -9.27
CA GLY A 17 -16.46 26.18 -10.24
C GLY A 17 -15.76 24.82 -10.27
N PRO A 18 -16.21 23.88 -11.13
CA PRO A 18 -15.63 22.54 -11.26
C PRO A 18 -14.36 22.51 -12.13
N GLN A 19 -13.67 23.63 -12.33
CA GLN A 19 -12.51 23.68 -13.23
C GLN A 19 -11.38 22.72 -12.82
N GLU A 20 -10.92 21.96 -13.80
CA GLU A 20 -9.76 21.06 -13.76
C GLU A 20 -8.42 21.82 -13.82
N ARG A 21 -8.42 23.07 -14.28
CA ARG A 21 -7.22 23.89 -14.45
C ARG A 21 -7.43 25.32 -13.98
N CYS A 22 -6.35 25.94 -13.49
CA CYS A 22 -6.37 27.31 -13.03
C CYS A 22 -6.55 28.27 -14.21
N LEU A 23 -7.49 29.21 -14.09
CA LEU A 23 -7.82 30.17 -15.16
C LEU A 23 -6.72 31.24 -15.42
N VAL A 24 -5.58 31.17 -14.72
CA VAL A 24 -4.47 32.13 -14.86
C VAL A 24 -3.22 31.45 -15.33
N CYS A 25 -2.69 30.53 -14.53
CA CYS A 25 -1.44 29.85 -14.83
C CYS A 25 -1.64 28.52 -15.54
N HIS A 26 -2.89 28.10 -15.77
CA HIS A 26 -3.26 26.81 -16.39
C HIS A 26 -2.74 25.57 -15.65
N ALA A 27 -2.23 25.73 -14.42
CA ALA A 27 -1.85 24.64 -13.55
C ALA A 27 -3.06 23.77 -13.20
N GLU A 28 -2.84 22.46 -13.09
CA GLU A 28 -3.87 21.51 -12.70
C GLU A 28 -4.35 21.85 -11.29
N LEU A 29 -5.66 22.07 -11.15
CA LEU A 29 -6.28 22.27 -9.86
C LEU A 29 -6.69 20.91 -9.30
N PRO A 30 -6.74 20.73 -7.98
CA PRO A 30 -7.32 19.54 -7.35
C PRO A 30 -8.84 19.44 -7.61
N ALA A 31 -9.23 19.18 -8.85
CA ALA A 31 -10.57 18.77 -9.23
C ALA A 31 -10.67 17.27 -9.00
N GLY A 32 -11.70 16.85 -8.27
CA GLY A 32 -11.86 15.49 -7.80
C GLY A 32 -11.70 14.45 -8.91
N SER A 33 -10.71 13.60 -8.75
CA SER A 33 -10.76 12.15 -8.98
C SER A 33 -11.70 11.68 -10.10
N THR A 34 -11.45 12.06 -11.34
CA THR A 34 -11.91 11.28 -12.49
C THR A 34 -10.71 10.75 -13.24
N GLY A 35 -10.33 9.55 -12.83
CA GLY A 35 -9.24 8.76 -13.36
C GLY A 35 -8.94 7.64 -12.37
N ARG A 36 -9.81 6.62 -12.33
CA ARG A 36 -9.50 5.34 -11.69
C ARG A 36 -8.16 4.87 -12.27
N GLU A 37 -7.16 4.70 -11.41
CA GLU A 37 -6.28 3.55 -11.61
C GLU A 37 -7.17 2.35 -11.32
N GLU A 38 -7.65 1.67 -12.37
CA GLU A 38 -8.17 0.32 -12.20
C GLU A 38 -7.00 -0.51 -11.66
N PRO A 39 -7.09 -1.09 -10.45
CA PRO A 39 -6.13 -2.12 -10.09
C PRO A 39 -6.26 -3.23 -11.15
N PRO A 40 -5.18 -3.92 -11.54
CA PRO A 40 -5.30 -5.07 -12.44
C PRO A 40 -6.30 -6.04 -11.83
N VAL A 41 -7.49 -6.13 -12.43
CA VAL A 41 -8.47 -7.13 -12.06
C VAL A 41 -7.87 -8.45 -12.51
N CYS A 42 -7.21 -9.13 -11.59
CA CYS A 42 -6.94 -10.55 -11.73
C CYS A 42 -8.29 -11.26 -11.60
N GLU A 43 -8.99 -11.31 -12.74
CA GLU A 43 -10.24 -12.01 -12.92
C GLU A 43 -10.04 -13.45 -12.42
N ASN A 44 -10.67 -13.75 -11.29
CA ASN A 44 -10.67 -15.03 -10.60
C ASN A 44 -9.39 -15.43 -9.82
N ALA A 45 -8.98 -14.61 -8.84
CA ALA A 45 -8.09 -15.07 -7.77
C ALA A 45 -8.81 -16.13 -6.90
N VAL A 46 -8.53 -17.41 -7.14
CA VAL A 46 -8.96 -18.50 -6.26
C VAL A 46 -8.08 -18.51 -5.01
N CYS A 47 -8.68 -18.67 -3.84
CA CYS A 47 -7.92 -18.77 -2.60
C CYS A 47 -7.02 -20.03 -2.63
N PRO A 48 -5.69 -19.92 -2.50
CA PRO A 48 -4.81 -21.08 -2.55
C PRO A 48 -4.96 -22.01 -1.33
N GLN A 49 -5.58 -21.53 -0.24
CA GLN A 49 -5.72 -22.30 0.99
C GLN A 49 -7.00 -23.15 1.03
N CYS A 50 -8.09 -22.71 0.40
CA CYS A 50 -9.39 -23.40 0.49
C CYS A 50 -10.11 -23.59 -0.85
N GLY A 51 -9.56 -23.07 -1.96
CA GLY A 51 -10.17 -23.18 -3.28
C GLY A 51 -11.39 -22.29 -3.52
N ALA A 52 -11.75 -21.43 -2.56
CA ALA A 52 -12.89 -20.52 -2.73
C ALA A 52 -12.59 -19.43 -3.78
N ALA A 53 -13.52 -19.21 -4.70
CA ALA A 53 -13.44 -18.10 -5.64
C ALA A 53 -13.51 -16.78 -4.86
N SER A 54 -12.40 -16.03 -4.85
CA SER A 54 -12.31 -14.80 -4.08
C SER A 54 -12.60 -13.62 -5.00
N ALA A 55 -13.88 -13.36 -5.25
CA ALA A 55 -14.31 -12.17 -5.96
C ALA A 55 -14.10 -10.94 -5.05
N GLY A 56 -12.92 -10.32 -5.13
CA GLY A 56 -12.70 -8.98 -4.57
C GLY A 56 -11.27 -8.68 -4.13
N SER A 57 -10.94 -7.39 -4.13
CA SER A 57 -9.68 -6.78 -3.68
C SER A 57 -9.43 -6.86 -2.16
N GLY A 58 -10.01 -7.86 -1.49
CA GLY A 58 -9.92 -8.06 -0.05
C GLY A 58 -8.56 -8.62 0.37
N ARG A 59 -8.05 -8.18 1.52
CA ARG A 59 -6.77 -8.66 2.08
C ARG A 59 -6.85 -10.09 2.61
N PHE A 60 -8.05 -10.60 2.88
CA PHE A 60 -8.31 -11.92 3.46
C PHE A 60 -9.48 -12.62 2.76
N CYS A 61 -9.44 -13.95 2.73
CA CYS A 61 -10.47 -14.82 2.21
C CYS A 61 -11.67 -14.81 3.14
N ARG A 62 -12.86 -14.55 2.61
CA ARG A 62 -14.10 -14.51 3.39
C ARG A 62 -14.54 -15.90 3.88
N GLN A 63 -14.06 -16.97 3.25
CA GLN A 63 -14.49 -18.34 3.56
C GLN A 63 -13.60 -19.01 4.62
N CYS A 64 -12.29 -18.77 4.60
CA CYS A 64 -11.34 -19.39 5.55
C CYS A 64 -10.49 -18.41 6.36
N GLY A 65 -10.58 -17.11 6.09
CA GLY A 65 -9.77 -16.07 6.75
C GLY A 65 -8.34 -15.91 6.23
N ALA A 66 -7.89 -16.74 5.28
CA ALA A 66 -6.51 -16.72 4.77
C ALA A 66 -6.17 -15.40 4.02
N PRO A 67 -4.97 -14.81 4.18
CA PRO A 67 -4.61 -13.59 3.46
C PRO A 67 -4.53 -13.83 1.95
N LEU A 68 -5.24 -13.00 1.15
CA LEU A 68 -5.32 -13.09 -0.32
C LEU A 68 -4.39 -12.11 -1.04
N THR A 69 -3.62 -11.33 -0.28
CA THR A 69 -2.64 -10.41 -0.86
C THR A 69 -1.60 -11.23 -1.63
N HIS A 70 -1.63 -11.16 -2.96
CA HIS A 70 -0.48 -11.46 -3.83
C HIS A 70 0.63 -10.43 -3.54
N ALA A 71 1.22 -10.51 -2.34
CA ALA A 71 2.60 -10.09 -2.16
C ALA A 71 3.46 -11.29 -2.60
N PRO A 72 4.58 -11.08 -3.31
CA PRO A 72 5.47 -12.18 -3.65
C PRO A 72 5.74 -12.97 -2.37
N ALA A 73 5.64 -14.29 -2.48
CA ALA A 73 6.13 -15.20 -1.46
C ALA A 73 7.62 -14.96 -1.29
N THR A 74 8.01 -13.94 -0.54
CA THR A 74 9.26 -14.01 0.20
C THR A 74 9.05 -15.17 1.17
N PRO A 75 9.84 -16.25 1.07
CA PRO A 75 9.76 -17.32 2.05
C PRO A 75 9.87 -16.64 3.41
N ALA A 76 8.98 -17.01 4.34
CA ALA A 76 9.02 -16.53 5.70
C ALA A 76 10.47 -16.66 6.18
N ALA A 77 11.19 -15.53 6.16
CA ALA A 77 12.55 -15.46 6.63
C ALA A 77 12.42 -15.93 8.07
N SER A 78 12.94 -17.12 8.37
CA SER A 78 12.86 -17.70 9.70
C SER A 78 13.65 -16.77 10.62
N ARG A 79 12.96 -15.77 11.18
CA ARG A 79 13.55 -14.81 12.10
C ARG A 79 14.00 -15.59 13.32
N ARG A 80 15.28 -15.48 13.69
CA ARG A 80 15.82 -16.00 14.95
C ARG A 80 15.70 -14.89 15.99
N TYR A 81 15.71 -15.24 17.27
CA TYR A 81 15.73 -14.23 18.33
C TYR A 81 17.15 -14.10 18.87
N CYS A 82 17.57 -12.87 19.17
CA CYS A 82 18.85 -12.65 19.84
C CYS A 82 18.83 -13.28 21.24
N SER A 83 19.81 -14.11 21.58
CA SER A 83 19.95 -14.68 22.93
C SER A 83 20.26 -13.66 24.01
N GLN A 84 20.78 -12.48 23.63
CA GLN A 84 21.22 -11.45 24.58
C GLN A 84 20.13 -10.41 24.88
N CYS A 85 19.31 -10.03 23.89
CA CYS A 85 18.27 -9.01 24.06
C CYS A 85 16.86 -9.44 23.63
N GLY A 86 16.69 -10.63 23.05
CA GLY A 86 15.39 -11.15 22.62
C GLY A 86 14.82 -10.50 21.35
N THR A 87 15.55 -9.59 20.69
CA THR A 87 15.05 -8.95 19.45
C THR A 87 14.95 -9.96 18.31
N PRO A 88 13.88 -9.95 17.49
CA PRO A 88 13.81 -10.75 16.28
C PRO A 88 14.81 -10.26 15.23
N VAL A 89 15.69 -11.15 14.79
CA VAL A 89 16.76 -10.90 13.84
C VAL A 89 16.57 -11.78 12.60
N PRO A 90 16.75 -11.24 11.38
CA PRO A 90 16.74 -12.07 10.17
C PRO A 90 17.89 -13.09 10.19
N PRO A 91 17.69 -14.30 9.62
CA PRO A 91 18.66 -15.40 9.72
C PRO A 91 20.01 -15.13 9.00
N GLU A 92 20.05 -14.17 8.08
CA GLU A 92 21.25 -13.68 7.39
C GLU A 92 22.08 -12.71 8.24
N ALA A 93 21.52 -12.12 9.31
CA ALA A 93 22.24 -11.08 10.05
C ALA A 93 23.44 -11.65 10.82
N ARG A 94 24.60 -11.04 10.60
CA ARG A 94 25.86 -11.36 11.31
C ARG A 94 25.95 -10.73 12.70
N PHE A 95 25.13 -9.72 12.97
CA PHE A 95 25.08 -8.99 14.25
C PHE A 95 23.64 -8.62 14.58
N CYS A 96 23.32 -8.46 15.86
CA CYS A 96 22.02 -7.98 16.31
C CYS A 96 21.85 -6.49 15.99
N PRO A 97 20.83 -6.08 15.23
CA PRO A 97 20.59 -4.67 14.91
C PRO A 97 20.15 -3.84 16.12
N ALA A 98 19.69 -4.49 17.20
CA ALA A 98 19.24 -3.80 18.41
C ALA A 98 20.35 -3.62 19.45
N CYS A 99 21.16 -4.65 19.70
CA CYS A 99 22.20 -4.60 20.77
C CYS A 99 23.64 -4.75 20.27
N GLY A 100 23.86 -4.97 18.97
CA GLY A 100 25.20 -5.13 18.40
C GLY A 100 25.87 -6.48 18.67
N HIS A 101 25.22 -7.39 19.40
CA HIS A 101 25.79 -8.71 19.71
C HIS A 101 26.06 -9.51 18.42
N PRO A 102 27.28 -10.03 18.20
CA PRO A 102 27.61 -10.82 17.02
C PRO A 102 26.92 -12.19 17.04
N PHE A 103 26.39 -12.62 15.89
CA PHE A 103 25.99 -14.00 15.65
C PHE A 103 27.12 -14.66 14.87
N SER A 104 28.20 -15.03 15.57
CA SER A 104 29.25 -15.87 15.00
C SER A 104 28.64 -17.21 14.57
N ARG A 105 28.92 -17.62 13.33
CA ARG A 105 28.50 -18.92 12.77
C ARG A 105 29.05 -20.08 13.60
#